data_AF-A0AAD0YK61-F1
#
_entry.id   AF-A0AAD0YK61-F1
#
_cell.length_a   1.000
_cell.length_b   1.000
_cell.length_c   1.000
_cell.angle_alpha   90.00
_cell.angle_beta   90.00
_cell.angle_gamma   90.00
#
_symmetry.space_group_name_H-M   'P 1'
#
loop_
_entity.id
_entity.type
_entity.pdbx_description
1 polymer ?
#
loop_
_entity_poly.entity_id
_entity_poly.type
_entity_poly.pdbx_seq_one_letter_code
_entity_poly.pdbx_strand_id
1 'polypeptide(L)'
;MLLNIIFSYNRAMQVDYLLSTILKRIKIDDYETVVLYHTTGNHHLGYKKLIEKYKNYPNIRFEERKEIWFDPAFFRTLTNKKNIKFFLEKNLKSKQGDNFKGLLQGLLRKSRHELIMFNTDDGVFYNDVFLDENILSEFKKDPENSSYRMYVGDNIEGFPDYIQKKDNYYEWDYYADKNITHWSYPFSVDGTIYNTKHLLKVLEKIPYHNPITLEENVFRYALQHQLFRKGMGPLQSKLVGTTLNRVSVETFNPTINISVDELNEKFIEGYTLHLGLPDHIDVVNIVPFEVSVVKEDKKELLYSLDDDGKKIQNSYGIEGTKNEP
;
A
#
# COMPACT_ATOMS: atom_id res chain seq x y z
N MET A 1 -2.56 16.69 9.17
CA MET A 1 -3.39 15.62 9.71
C MET A 1 -2.93 14.25 9.24
N LEU A 2 -2.59 14.06 7.95
CA LEU A 2 -2.28 12.76 7.36
C LEU A 2 -0.86 12.68 6.79
N LEU A 3 -0.08 11.66 7.16
CA LEU A 3 1.13 11.25 6.46
C LEU A 3 0.81 10.06 5.57
N ASN A 4 0.96 10.19 4.26
CA ASN A 4 0.85 9.08 3.32
C ASN A 4 2.24 8.52 3.01
N ILE A 5 2.49 7.24 3.27
CA ILE A 5 3.74 6.57 2.91
C ILE A 5 3.47 5.58 1.79
N ILE A 6 4.15 5.77 0.66
CA ILE A 6 4.11 4.86 -0.48
C ILE A 6 5.34 3.97 -0.43
N PHE A 7 5.15 2.66 -0.37
CA PHE A 7 6.23 1.69 -0.50
C PHE A 7 6.44 1.34 -1.97
N SER A 8 7.68 1.43 -2.46
CA SER A 8 7.96 1.05 -3.84
C SER A 8 9.34 0.42 -4.06
N TYR A 9 9.41 -0.44 -5.07
CA TYR A 9 10.64 -1.08 -5.52
C TYR A 9 10.63 -1.22 -7.03
N ASN A 10 11.57 -0.58 -7.74
CA ASN A 10 11.71 -0.63 -9.21
C ASN A 10 10.48 -0.18 -10.06
N ARG A 11 9.47 0.48 -9.48
CA ARG A 11 8.23 0.84 -10.18
C ARG A 11 7.99 2.34 -10.30
N ALA A 12 9.01 3.11 -10.73
CA ALA A 12 8.94 4.57 -10.80
C ALA A 12 7.73 5.10 -11.61
N MET A 13 7.40 4.44 -12.73
CA MET A 13 6.26 4.82 -13.57
C MET A 13 4.91 4.58 -12.88
N GLN A 14 4.79 3.53 -12.09
CA GLN A 14 3.54 3.23 -11.37
C GLN A 14 3.39 4.16 -10.16
N VAL A 15 4.50 4.50 -9.48
CA VAL A 15 4.50 5.57 -8.47
C VAL A 15 4.07 6.91 -9.08
N ASP A 16 4.55 7.26 -10.28
CA ASP A 16 4.10 8.46 -10.98
C ASP A 16 2.58 8.47 -11.19
N TYR A 17 2.03 7.34 -11.63
CA TYR A 17 0.59 7.20 -11.84
C TYR A 17 -0.19 7.34 -10.53
N LEU A 18 0.22 6.64 -9.48
CA LEU A 18 -0.38 6.74 -8.15
C LEU A 18 -0.31 8.19 -7.62
N LEU A 19 0.85 8.85 -7.68
CA LEU A 19 1.01 10.25 -7.25
C LEU A 19 0.08 11.19 -8.02
N SER A 20 -0.09 10.98 -9.32
CA SER A 20 -1.01 11.78 -10.13
C SER A 20 -2.47 11.63 -9.65
N THR A 21 -2.87 10.41 -9.26
CA THR A 21 -4.21 10.15 -8.73
C THR A 21 -4.37 10.69 -7.32
N ILE A 22 -3.35 10.61 -6.48
CA ILE A 22 -3.33 11.22 -5.14
C ILE A 22 -3.55 12.72 -5.24
N LEU A 23 -2.78 13.43 -6.07
CA LEU A 23 -2.91 14.87 -6.25
C LEU A 23 -4.30 15.27 -6.78
N LYS A 24 -4.90 14.42 -7.61
CA LYS A 24 -6.24 14.66 -8.16
C LYS A 24 -7.36 14.36 -7.17
N ARG A 25 -7.23 13.32 -6.34
CA ARG A 25 -8.34 12.70 -5.60
C ARG A 25 -8.31 12.90 -4.10
N ILE A 26 -7.15 13.09 -3.48
CA ILE A 26 -7.08 13.36 -2.05
C ILE A 26 -7.51 14.81 -1.80
N LYS A 27 -8.66 15.00 -1.13
CA LYS A 27 -9.26 16.28 -0.76
C LYS A 27 -9.07 16.56 0.73
N ILE A 28 -7.84 16.37 1.18
CA ILE A 28 -7.41 16.57 2.56
C ILE A 28 -6.41 17.72 2.55
N ASP A 29 -6.66 18.78 3.31
CA ASP A 29 -5.85 20.01 3.23
C ASP A 29 -4.42 19.82 3.77
N ASP A 30 -4.29 19.19 4.95
CA ASP A 30 -3.00 19.00 5.62
C ASP A 30 -2.53 17.54 5.48
N TYR A 31 -1.90 17.24 4.34
CA TYR A 31 -1.26 15.96 4.08
C TYR A 31 0.15 16.09 3.51
N GLU A 32 0.98 15.09 3.81
CA GLU A 32 2.30 14.89 3.20
C GLU A 32 2.34 13.50 2.58
N THR A 33 3.01 13.34 1.44
CA THR A 33 3.31 12.04 0.83
C THR A 33 4.81 11.77 0.83
N VAL A 34 5.22 10.64 1.39
CA VAL A 34 6.60 10.17 1.37
C VAL A 34 6.67 8.87 0.58
N VAL A 35 7.41 8.88 -0.52
CA VAL A 35 7.74 7.68 -1.28
C VAL A 35 8.98 7.06 -0.66
N LEU A 36 8.80 5.94 0.03
CA LEU A 36 9.88 5.15 0.62
C LEU A 36 10.25 4.03 -0.35
N TYR A 37 11.38 4.18 -1.03
CA TYR A 37 11.71 3.36 -2.19
C TYR A 37 13.07 2.68 -2.12
N HIS A 38 13.25 1.67 -2.97
CA HIS A 38 14.53 1.06 -3.26
C HIS A 38 14.64 0.82 -4.77
N THR A 39 15.86 0.77 -5.30
CA THR A 39 16.11 0.50 -6.72
C THR A 39 17.25 -0.48 -6.92
N THR A 40 17.20 -1.22 -8.02
CA THR A 40 18.32 -2.03 -8.52
C THR A 40 18.57 -1.73 -10.00
N GLY A 41 19.81 -1.95 -10.48
CA GLY A 41 20.16 -1.72 -11.89
C GLY A 41 19.81 -0.32 -12.39
N ASN A 42 19.19 -0.22 -13.57
CA ASN A 42 18.84 1.05 -14.22
C ASN A 42 17.59 1.73 -13.64
N HIS A 43 16.92 1.14 -12.65
CA HIS A 43 15.71 1.70 -12.05
C HIS A 43 15.96 3.01 -11.29
N HIS A 44 17.20 3.24 -10.82
CA HIS A 44 17.59 4.51 -10.22
C HIS A 44 17.42 5.72 -11.17
N LEU A 45 17.55 5.51 -12.49
CA LEU A 45 17.35 6.56 -13.49
C LEU A 45 15.88 6.96 -13.60
N GLY A 46 14.96 5.99 -13.53
CA GLY A 46 13.52 6.24 -13.47
C GLY A 46 13.16 7.05 -12.22
N TYR A 47 13.69 6.66 -11.06
CA TYR A 47 13.47 7.41 -9.82
C TYR A 47 14.07 8.81 -9.83
N LYS A 48 15.25 9.01 -10.45
CA LYS A 48 15.82 10.35 -10.64
C LYS A 48 14.89 11.24 -11.45
N LYS A 49 14.28 10.72 -12.52
CA LYS A 49 13.26 11.46 -13.29
C LYS A 49 12.01 11.74 -12.47
N LEU A 50 11.55 10.78 -11.67
CA LEU A 50 10.38 10.92 -10.82
C LEU A 50 10.58 12.04 -9.79
N ILE A 51 11.72 12.04 -9.09
CA ILE A 51 12.09 13.07 -8.12
C ILE A 51 12.12 14.45 -8.78
N GLU A 52 12.74 14.57 -9.94
CA GLU A 52 12.81 15.83 -10.70
C GLU A 52 11.41 16.32 -11.11
N LYS A 53 10.53 15.41 -11.56
CA LYS A 53 9.14 15.72 -11.93
C LYS A 53 8.34 16.31 -10.76
N TYR A 54 8.56 15.80 -9.55
CA TYR A 54 7.82 16.22 -8.35
C TYR A 54 8.56 17.23 -7.46
N LYS A 55 9.70 17.76 -7.87
CA LYS A 55 10.54 18.67 -7.05
C LYS A 55 9.83 19.94 -6.55
N ASN A 56 8.82 20.40 -7.29
CA ASN A 56 8.05 21.60 -6.98
C ASN A 56 6.80 21.33 -6.14
N TYR A 57 6.56 20.08 -5.73
CA TYR A 57 5.45 19.70 -4.86
C TYR A 57 5.93 19.65 -3.41
N PRO A 58 5.68 20.69 -2.59
CA PRO A 58 6.26 20.79 -1.24
C PRO A 58 5.76 19.71 -0.28
N ASN A 59 4.64 19.07 -0.61
CA ASN A 59 4.04 17.99 0.16
C ASN A 59 4.45 16.59 -0.32
N ILE A 60 5.37 16.47 -1.30
CA ILE A 60 5.86 15.18 -1.78
C ILE A 60 7.36 15.07 -1.53
N ARG A 61 7.78 13.97 -0.93
CA ARG A 61 9.17 13.66 -0.59
C ARG A 61 9.52 12.23 -0.98
N PHE A 62 10.79 12.01 -1.28
CA PHE A 62 11.35 10.71 -1.61
C PHE A 62 12.45 10.34 -0.60
N GLU A 63 12.40 9.12 -0.09
CA GLU A 63 13.36 8.60 0.89
C GLU A 63 13.84 7.22 0.40
N GLU A 64 15.11 7.15 0.00
CA GLU A 64 15.71 5.91 -0.48
C GLU A 64 16.16 5.02 0.69
N ARG A 65 15.82 3.73 0.61
CA ARG A 65 16.34 2.69 1.49
C ARG A 65 17.82 2.49 1.20
N LYS A 66 18.62 2.50 2.27
CA LYS A 66 20.07 2.35 2.20
C LYS A 66 20.46 0.97 2.70
N GLU A 67 21.34 0.31 1.95
CA GLU A 67 22.00 -0.91 2.39
C GLU A 67 22.81 -0.64 3.65
N ILE A 68 22.56 -1.44 4.69
CA ILE A 68 23.28 -1.35 5.96
C ILE A 68 23.48 -2.74 6.55
N TRP A 69 24.55 -2.92 7.31
CA TRP A 69 24.85 -4.21 7.94
C TRP A 69 23.86 -4.59 9.07
N PHE A 70 23.15 -3.62 9.61
CA PHE A 70 22.40 -3.68 10.87
C PHE A 70 21.59 -2.41 11.04
N ASP A 71 20.27 -2.56 11.12
CA ASP A 71 19.35 -1.48 11.43
C ASP A 71 19.12 -1.39 12.96
N PRO A 72 19.51 -0.29 13.63
CA PRO A 72 19.34 -0.11 15.07
C PRO A 72 17.89 -0.23 15.56
N ALA A 73 16.89 -0.05 14.69
CA ALA A 73 15.50 -0.25 15.07
C ALA A 73 15.17 -1.69 15.49
N PHE A 74 16.02 -2.67 15.15
CA PHE A 74 15.84 -4.05 15.59
C PHE A 74 16.14 -4.26 17.08
N PHE A 75 16.91 -3.39 17.75
CA PHE A 75 17.23 -3.56 19.18
C PHE A 75 15.97 -3.73 20.05
N ARG A 76 14.88 -3.02 19.72
CA ARG A 76 13.59 -3.13 20.45
C ARG A 76 12.82 -4.43 20.18
N THR A 77 13.21 -5.18 19.15
CA THR A 77 12.54 -6.41 18.72
C THR A 77 13.31 -7.69 19.05
N LEU A 78 14.59 -7.60 19.44
CA LEU A 78 15.46 -8.73 19.80
C LEU A 78 15.16 -9.28 21.21
N THR A 79 13.89 -9.52 21.52
CA THR A 79 13.43 -9.89 22.87
C THR A 79 13.23 -11.39 23.06
N ASN A 80 13.13 -12.17 21.98
CA ASN A 80 12.91 -13.61 22.04
C ASN A 80 13.61 -14.37 20.89
N LYS A 81 13.73 -15.70 21.04
CA LYS A 81 14.43 -16.57 20.09
C LYS A 81 13.87 -16.49 18.67
N LYS A 82 12.54 -16.35 18.51
CA LYS A 82 11.89 -16.24 17.19
C LYS A 82 12.30 -14.95 16.48
N ASN A 83 12.30 -13.82 17.19
CA ASN A 83 12.68 -12.53 16.62
C ASN A 83 14.19 -12.46 16.32
N ILE A 84 15.02 -13.06 17.18
CA ILE A 84 16.47 -13.18 16.93
C ILE A 84 16.72 -14.04 15.69
N LYS A 85 16.01 -15.17 15.54
CA LYS A 85 16.09 -16.02 14.34
C LYS A 85 15.67 -15.26 13.08
N PHE A 86 14.55 -14.54 13.12
CA PHE A 86 14.10 -13.70 12.00
C PHE A 86 15.17 -12.68 11.61
N PHE A 87 15.73 -11.97 12.59
CA PHE A 87 16.77 -10.99 12.37
C PHE A 87 18.03 -11.61 11.73
N LEU A 88 18.46 -12.79 12.22
CA LEU A 88 19.60 -13.50 11.65
C LEU A 88 19.34 -13.92 10.19
N GLU A 89 18.15 -14.42 9.88
CA GLU A 89 17.81 -14.92 8.55
C GLU A 89 17.60 -13.80 7.53
N LYS A 90 16.83 -12.78 7.88
CA LYS A 90 16.40 -11.73 6.94
C LYS A 90 17.36 -10.55 6.84
N ASN A 91 18.17 -10.27 7.87
CA ASN A 91 19.10 -9.14 7.84
C ASN A 91 20.58 -9.55 7.81
N LEU A 92 21.02 -10.49 8.66
CA LEU A 92 22.46 -10.82 8.74
C LEU A 92 22.91 -11.82 7.67
N LYS A 93 22.10 -12.83 7.36
CA LYS A 93 22.42 -13.83 6.33
C LYS A 93 22.04 -13.39 4.93
N SER A 94 21.12 -12.43 4.80
CA SER A 94 20.79 -11.80 3.53
C SER A 94 21.84 -10.75 3.18
N LYS A 95 22.46 -10.84 2.01
CA LYS A 95 23.36 -9.79 1.48
C LYS A 95 22.62 -8.51 1.08
N GLN A 96 21.30 -8.44 1.28
CA GLN A 96 20.41 -7.36 0.87
C GLN A 96 19.73 -6.68 2.08
N GLY A 97 20.34 -6.74 3.27
CA GLY A 97 19.85 -6.01 4.42
C GLY A 97 19.86 -4.50 4.19
N ASP A 98 18.74 -3.83 4.48
CA ASP A 98 18.64 -2.38 4.39
C ASP A 98 17.96 -1.77 5.62
N ASN A 99 17.88 -0.43 5.62
CA ASN A 99 17.39 0.37 6.74
C ASN A 99 15.87 0.57 6.77
N PHE A 100 15.07 -0.27 6.08
CA PHE A 100 13.62 -0.10 5.97
C PHE A 100 12.93 0.15 7.31
N LYS A 101 13.24 -0.66 8.32
CA LYS A 101 12.58 -0.60 9.62
C LYS A 101 12.84 0.73 10.32
N GLY A 102 14.11 1.12 10.40
CA GLY A 102 14.58 2.35 11.03
C GLY A 102 14.14 3.59 10.27
N LEU A 103 14.12 3.53 8.94
CA LEU A 103 13.63 4.61 8.09
C LEU A 103 12.13 4.84 8.32
N LEU A 104 11.31 3.78 8.23
CA LEU A 104 9.87 3.86 8.47
C LEU A 104 9.57 4.38 9.88
N GLN A 105 10.13 3.78 10.92
CA GLN A 105 9.90 4.24 12.29
C GLN A 105 10.43 5.65 12.54
N GLY A 106 11.53 6.03 11.87
CA GLY A 106 12.06 7.38 11.90
C GLY A 106 11.08 8.41 11.32
N LEU A 107 10.42 8.08 10.20
CA LEU A 107 9.37 8.91 9.61
C LEU A 107 8.19 9.07 10.56
N LEU A 108 7.68 7.96 11.13
CA LEU A 108 6.56 8.02 12.09
C LEU A 108 6.91 8.83 13.35
N ARG A 109 8.12 8.68 13.90
CA ARG A 109 8.57 9.44 15.09
C ARG A 109 8.69 10.94 14.86
N LYS A 110 9.11 11.34 13.66
CA LYS A 110 9.33 12.75 13.29
C LYS A 110 8.08 13.42 12.72
N SER A 111 7.07 12.64 12.34
CA SER A 111 5.85 13.15 11.73
C SER A 111 5.08 14.04 12.71
N ARG A 112 4.62 15.19 12.21
CA ARG A 112 3.63 16.03 12.89
C ARG A 112 2.18 15.57 12.67
N HIS A 113 1.97 14.60 11.76
CA HIS A 113 0.66 14.14 11.34
C HIS A 113 0.13 13.08 12.30
N GLU A 114 -1.08 13.30 12.84
CA GLU A 114 -1.76 12.38 13.76
C GLU A 114 -2.12 11.04 13.12
N LEU A 115 -2.46 11.07 11.83
CA LEU A 115 -2.83 9.90 11.05
C LEU A 115 -1.76 9.55 10.03
N ILE A 116 -1.68 8.26 9.70
CA ILE A 116 -0.80 7.73 8.67
C ILE A 116 -1.57 6.79 7.75
N MET A 117 -1.36 6.92 6.45
CA MET A 117 -1.83 5.99 5.43
C MET A 117 -0.63 5.25 4.84
N PHE A 118 -0.78 3.95 4.62
CA PHE A 118 0.14 3.21 3.76
C PHE A 118 -0.47 3.01 2.38
N ASN A 119 0.37 3.03 1.36
CA ASN A 119 0.05 2.60 0.01
C ASN A 119 1.21 1.81 -0.59
N THR A 120 0.90 0.95 -1.55
CA THR A 120 1.83 0.36 -2.49
C THR A 120 1.79 1.14 -3.81
N ASP A 121 2.84 1.00 -4.60
CA ASP A 121 3.05 1.63 -5.91
C ASP A 121 2.10 1.17 -7.02
N ASP A 122 1.29 0.13 -6.80
CA ASP A 122 0.28 -0.38 -7.73
C ASP A 122 -1.15 0.07 -7.42
N GLY A 123 -1.34 0.93 -6.41
CA GLY A 123 -2.64 1.52 -6.08
C GLY A 123 -3.07 2.63 -7.04
N VAL A 124 -4.39 2.77 -7.22
CA VAL A 124 -5.02 3.83 -8.05
C VAL A 124 -6.22 4.42 -7.33
N PHE A 125 -6.14 5.72 -7.00
CA PHE A 125 -7.30 6.44 -6.49
C PHE A 125 -8.23 6.83 -7.64
N TYR A 126 -9.42 6.27 -7.69
CA TYR A 126 -10.37 6.51 -8.77
C TYR A 126 -11.53 7.43 -8.37
N ASN A 127 -11.77 7.60 -7.07
CA ASN A 127 -12.76 8.50 -6.49
C ASN A 127 -12.14 9.48 -5.48
N ASP A 128 -12.83 10.59 -5.23
CA ASP A 128 -12.37 11.61 -4.29
C ASP A 128 -12.41 11.09 -2.83
N VAL A 129 -11.38 11.44 -2.07
CA VAL A 129 -11.13 11.00 -0.69
C VAL A 129 -11.24 12.20 0.24
N PHE A 130 -12.07 12.05 1.27
CA PHE A 130 -12.27 13.02 2.34
C PHE A 130 -12.03 12.35 3.70
N LEU A 131 -11.57 13.12 4.67
CA LEU A 131 -11.59 12.74 6.09
C LEU A 131 -12.40 13.80 6.84
N ASP A 132 -13.68 13.52 7.03
CA ASP A 132 -14.58 14.40 7.78
C ASP A 132 -14.45 14.21 9.30
N GLU A 133 -15.11 15.09 10.04
CA GLU A 133 -15.08 15.10 11.50
C GLU A 133 -15.64 13.83 12.15
N ASN A 134 -16.56 13.10 11.50
CA ASN A 134 -17.08 11.84 12.05
C ASN A 134 -15.96 10.79 12.08
N ILE A 135 -15.22 10.66 10.98
CA ILE A 135 -14.07 9.74 10.89
C ILE A 135 -12.96 10.18 11.85
N LEU A 136 -12.65 11.48 11.90
CA LEU A 136 -11.62 12.00 12.80
C LEU A 136 -11.98 11.82 14.28
N SER A 137 -13.27 11.94 14.62
CA SER A 137 -13.78 11.70 15.98
C SER A 137 -13.55 10.26 16.43
N GLU A 138 -13.73 9.27 15.53
CA GLU A 138 -13.45 7.87 15.86
C GLU A 138 -11.98 7.63 16.20
N PHE A 139 -11.05 8.22 15.43
CA PHE A 139 -9.63 8.18 15.76
C PHE A 139 -9.29 8.88 17.09
N LYS A 140 -9.98 9.97 17.44
CA LYS A 140 -9.80 10.65 18.74
C LYS A 140 -10.32 9.81 19.90
N LYS A 141 -11.44 9.11 19.71
CA LYS A 141 -12.11 8.29 20.72
C LYS A 141 -11.37 6.98 20.99
N ASP A 142 -10.91 6.30 19.93
CA ASP A 142 -10.27 4.99 20.03
C ASP A 142 -9.06 4.88 19.07
N PRO A 143 -7.97 5.62 19.35
CA PRO A 143 -6.82 5.72 18.43
C PRO A 143 -6.02 4.43 18.31
N GLU A 144 -6.15 3.49 19.25
CA GLU A 144 -5.41 2.22 19.25
C GLU A 144 -6.06 1.15 18.39
N ASN A 145 -7.39 1.22 18.22
CA ASN A 145 -8.15 0.18 17.54
C ASN A 145 -8.77 0.62 16.23
N SER A 146 -8.84 1.92 15.95
CA SER A 146 -9.47 2.45 14.75
C SER A 146 -8.55 2.36 13.54
N SER A 147 -9.09 1.88 12.41
CA SER A 147 -8.47 1.98 11.09
C SER A 147 -9.49 2.41 10.04
N TYR A 148 -9.07 3.10 8.99
CA TYR A 148 -9.95 3.53 7.90
C TYR A 148 -9.39 3.07 6.54
N ARG A 149 -10.08 2.17 5.85
CA ARG A 149 -9.60 1.45 4.67
C ARG A 149 -10.24 1.97 3.39
N MET A 150 -9.42 2.41 2.44
CA MET A 150 -9.89 3.07 1.21
C MET A 150 -10.30 2.12 0.09
N TYR A 151 -9.90 0.84 0.13
CA TYR A 151 -10.17 -0.12 -0.95
C TYR A 151 -11.41 -0.99 -0.73
N VAL A 152 -12.16 -0.75 0.34
CA VAL A 152 -13.41 -1.45 0.66
C VAL A 152 -14.62 -0.51 0.59
N GLY A 153 -15.81 -1.06 0.38
CA GLY A 153 -17.08 -0.34 0.23
C GLY A 153 -18.20 -1.29 -0.17
N ASP A 154 -19.46 -0.82 -0.21
CA ASP A 154 -20.62 -1.64 -0.57
C ASP A 154 -20.71 -2.00 -2.06
N ASN A 155 -19.85 -1.41 -2.88
CA ASN A 155 -19.62 -1.81 -4.25
C ASN A 155 -18.76 -3.06 -4.38
N ILE A 156 -17.99 -3.44 -3.35
CA ILE A 156 -17.06 -4.57 -3.44
C ILE A 156 -17.81 -5.90 -3.28
N GLU A 157 -17.53 -6.85 -4.17
CA GLU A 157 -18.06 -8.21 -4.10
C GLU A 157 -17.71 -8.86 -2.75
N GLY A 158 -18.68 -9.55 -2.15
CA GLY A 158 -18.53 -10.11 -0.81
C GLY A 158 -18.66 -9.07 0.32
N PHE A 159 -19.43 -8.00 0.11
CA PHE A 159 -19.79 -7.07 1.19
C PHE A 159 -20.57 -7.79 2.31
N PRO A 160 -20.05 -7.89 3.55
CA PRO A 160 -20.67 -8.68 4.59
C PRO A 160 -21.88 -8.02 5.26
N ASP A 161 -22.88 -8.84 5.60
CA ASP A 161 -24.12 -8.38 6.26
C ASP A 161 -23.91 -7.82 7.68
N TYR A 162 -22.79 -8.15 8.34
CA TYR A 162 -22.49 -7.68 9.69
C TYR A 162 -21.95 -6.23 9.73
N ILE A 163 -21.64 -5.66 8.57
CA ILE A 163 -21.10 -4.30 8.48
C ILE A 163 -22.21 -3.29 8.71
N GLN A 164 -21.94 -2.32 9.58
CA GLN A 164 -22.90 -1.30 9.94
C GLN A 164 -22.66 -0.03 9.14
N LYS A 165 -23.70 0.43 8.45
CA LYS A 165 -23.72 1.79 7.88
C LYS A 165 -23.85 2.81 8.99
N LYS A 166 -22.92 3.75 9.06
CA LYS A 166 -23.05 5.01 9.79
C LYS A 166 -23.43 6.12 8.80
N ASP A 167 -23.44 7.38 9.21
CA ASP A 167 -23.91 8.50 8.38
C ASP A 167 -23.27 8.50 6.97
N ASN A 168 -21.93 8.47 6.92
CA ASN A 168 -21.15 8.63 5.69
C ASN A 168 -19.99 7.64 5.57
N TYR A 169 -19.95 6.61 6.40
CA TYR A 169 -18.94 5.55 6.40
C TYR A 169 -19.51 4.22 6.89
N TYR A 170 -18.80 3.13 6.63
CA TYR A 170 -19.06 1.81 7.17
C TYR A 170 -18.18 1.51 8.37
N GLU A 171 -18.68 0.76 9.34
CA GLU A 171 -17.95 0.32 10.53
C GLU A 171 -18.17 -1.18 10.77
N TRP A 172 -17.12 -1.88 11.18
CA TRP A 172 -17.18 -3.29 11.55
C TRP A 172 -16.11 -3.68 12.58
N ASP A 173 -16.23 -4.89 13.11
CA ASP A 173 -15.22 -5.55 13.95
C ASP A 173 -14.45 -6.55 13.09
N TYR A 174 -13.14 -6.39 12.91
CA TYR A 174 -12.32 -7.33 12.12
C TYR A 174 -12.33 -8.75 12.68
N TYR A 175 -12.72 -8.94 13.94
CA TYR A 175 -12.77 -10.24 14.61
C TYR A 175 -14.19 -10.82 14.64
N ALA A 176 -15.15 -10.23 13.93
CA ALA A 176 -16.50 -10.76 13.79
C ALA A 176 -16.54 -12.03 12.93
N ASP A 177 -15.71 -12.09 11.88
CA ASP A 177 -15.54 -13.27 11.03
C ASP A 177 -14.26 -14.04 11.39
N LYS A 178 -14.32 -15.37 11.27
CA LYS A 178 -13.19 -16.27 11.45
C LYS A 178 -12.45 -16.55 10.15
N ASN A 179 -13.11 -16.41 9.01
CA ASN A 179 -12.48 -16.52 7.71
C ASN A 179 -11.60 -15.28 7.51
N ILE A 180 -10.37 -15.47 7.05
CA ILE A 180 -9.47 -14.35 6.76
C ILE A 180 -9.84 -13.79 5.39
N THR A 181 -10.33 -12.55 5.37
CA THR A 181 -10.78 -11.81 4.18
C THR A 181 -10.41 -10.34 4.31
N HIS A 182 -10.68 -9.49 3.31
CA HIS A 182 -10.47 -8.05 3.45
C HIS A 182 -11.23 -7.42 4.62
N TRP A 183 -12.31 -8.03 5.09
CA TRP A 183 -13.13 -7.53 6.20
C TRP A 183 -12.68 -8.07 7.56
N SER A 184 -11.79 -9.06 7.60
CA SER A 184 -11.21 -9.62 8.83
C SER A 184 -9.68 -9.54 8.89
N TYR A 185 -9.05 -8.78 7.97
CA TYR A 185 -7.61 -8.52 7.92
C TYR A 185 -7.26 -7.17 8.59
N PRO A 186 -6.99 -7.10 9.90
CA PRO A 186 -6.89 -5.85 10.68
C PRO A 186 -5.72 -4.92 10.32
N PHE A 187 -4.72 -5.40 9.58
CA PHE A 187 -3.57 -4.60 9.20
C PHE A 187 -3.24 -4.77 7.71
N SER A 188 -3.29 -3.70 6.92
CA SER A 188 -2.96 -3.70 5.49
C SER A 188 -2.12 -2.48 5.15
N VAL A 189 -1.21 -2.64 4.20
CA VAL A 189 -0.42 -1.52 3.65
C VAL A 189 -1.07 -0.84 2.45
N ASP A 190 -2.28 -1.26 2.06
CA ASP A 190 -2.99 -0.75 0.89
C ASP A 190 -4.05 0.26 1.33
N GLY A 191 -3.85 1.54 1.04
CA GLY A 191 -4.81 2.62 1.32
C GLY A 191 -5.45 2.60 2.71
N THR A 192 -4.76 2.14 3.75
CA THR A 192 -5.34 2.00 5.09
C THR A 192 -4.73 3.00 6.05
N ILE A 193 -5.59 3.74 6.74
CA ILE A 193 -5.25 4.80 7.68
C ILE A 193 -5.25 4.26 9.11
N TYR A 194 -4.24 4.67 9.88
CA TYR A 194 -4.06 4.38 11.30
C TYR A 194 -3.68 5.64 12.07
N ASN A 195 -3.80 5.61 13.39
CA ASN A 195 -3.15 6.62 14.21
C ASN A 195 -1.62 6.42 14.22
N THR A 196 -0.86 7.45 13.87
CA THR A 196 0.61 7.42 13.72
C THR A 196 1.31 6.99 15.01
N LYS A 197 0.96 7.60 16.14
CA LYS A 197 1.63 7.36 17.44
C LYS A 197 1.37 5.95 17.94
N HIS A 198 0.14 5.47 17.81
CA HIS A 198 -0.24 4.15 18.30
C HIS A 198 0.24 3.04 17.38
N LEU A 199 0.19 3.23 16.06
CA LEU A 199 0.81 2.29 15.11
C LEU A 199 2.31 2.15 15.38
N LEU A 200 3.04 3.25 15.60
CA LEU A 200 4.47 3.19 15.92
C LEU A 200 4.77 2.31 17.14
N LYS A 201 3.98 2.41 18.22
CA LYS A 201 4.14 1.56 19.42
C LYS A 201 4.03 0.06 19.09
N VAL A 202 3.20 -0.30 18.10
CA VAL A 202 3.03 -1.68 17.62
C VAL A 202 4.24 -2.07 16.76
N LEU A 203 4.62 -1.23 15.79
CA LEU A 203 5.75 -1.50 14.88
C LEU A 203 7.10 -1.66 15.61
N GLU A 204 7.29 -0.97 16.73
CA GLU A 204 8.52 -1.09 17.52
C GLU A 204 8.69 -2.45 18.20
N LYS A 205 7.62 -3.25 18.34
CA LYS A 205 7.64 -4.58 18.97
C LYS A 205 7.84 -5.72 17.97
N ILE A 206 7.69 -5.46 16.68
CA ILE A 206 7.55 -6.50 15.64
C ILE A 206 8.75 -6.48 14.71
N PRO A 207 9.43 -7.62 14.45
CA PRO A 207 10.51 -7.65 13.48
C PRO A 207 9.94 -7.61 12.04
N TYR A 208 10.47 -6.75 11.18
CA TYR A 208 10.13 -6.67 9.75
C TYR A 208 11.26 -5.96 8.99
N HIS A 209 11.46 -6.29 7.72
CA HIS A 209 12.60 -5.79 6.91
C HIS A 209 12.21 -5.22 5.54
N ASN A 210 10.96 -5.42 5.12
CA ASN A 210 10.39 -4.92 3.88
C ASN A 210 8.86 -4.75 4.05
N PRO A 211 8.14 -4.16 3.08
CA PRO A 211 6.68 -3.99 3.17
C PRO A 211 5.89 -5.30 3.36
N ILE A 212 6.35 -6.41 2.77
CA ILE A 212 5.68 -7.71 2.85
C ILE A 212 5.74 -8.28 4.26
N THR A 213 6.95 -8.35 4.84
CA THR A 213 7.13 -8.81 6.22
C THR A 213 6.59 -7.82 7.25
N LEU A 214 6.47 -6.53 6.91
CA LEU A 214 5.73 -5.56 7.72
C LEU A 214 4.26 -5.97 7.78
N GLU A 215 3.61 -6.18 6.63
CA GLU A 215 2.20 -6.57 6.60
C GLU A 215 1.96 -7.90 7.31
N GLU A 216 2.68 -8.96 6.93
CA GLU A 216 2.48 -10.31 7.46
C GLU A 216 2.71 -10.37 8.98
N ASN A 217 3.81 -9.78 9.48
CA ASN A 217 4.14 -9.89 10.90
C ASN A 217 3.26 -8.98 11.76
N VAL A 218 2.83 -7.81 11.26
CA VAL A 218 1.90 -6.95 11.99
C VAL A 218 0.50 -7.53 11.98
N PHE A 219 0.02 -8.09 10.87
CA PHE A 219 -1.24 -8.83 10.81
C PHE A 219 -1.26 -9.97 11.84
N ARG A 220 -0.24 -10.84 11.86
CA ARG A 220 -0.16 -11.93 12.85
C ARG A 220 -0.12 -11.43 14.28
N TYR A 221 0.63 -10.37 14.54
CA TYR A 221 0.69 -9.76 15.87
C TYR A 221 -0.67 -9.17 16.27
N ALA A 222 -1.37 -8.54 15.35
CA ALA A 222 -2.71 -8.00 15.55
C ALA A 222 -3.71 -9.12 15.87
N LEU A 223 -3.72 -10.22 15.10
CA LEU A 223 -4.57 -11.38 15.38
C LEU A 223 -4.35 -11.94 16.78
N GLN A 224 -3.08 -12.10 17.19
CA GLN A 224 -2.74 -12.66 18.49
C GLN A 224 -3.18 -11.76 19.66
N HIS A 225 -3.20 -10.44 19.47
CA HIS A 225 -3.46 -9.46 20.54
C HIS A 225 -4.78 -8.69 20.34
N GLN A 226 -5.59 -9.09 19.37
CA GLN A 226 -6.83 -8.42 18.97
C GLN A 226 -6.68 -6.89 18.73
N LEU A 227 -5.60 -6.47 18.06
CA LEU A 227 -5.33 -5.06 17.76
C LEU A 227 -6.11 -4.58 16.54
N PHE A 228 -6.22 -3.25 16.40
CA PHE A 228 -6.91 -2.60 15.28
C PHE A 228 -8.34 -3.11 15.07
N ARG A 229 -9.02 -3.44 16.17
CA ARG A 229 -10.31 -4.14 16.17
C ARG A 229 -11.40 -3.47 15.34
N LYS A 230 -11.42 -2.14 15.32
CA LYS A 230 -12.45 -1.38 14.60
C LYS A 230 -11.98 -1.07 13.18
N GLY A 231 -12.64 -1.71 12.22
CA GLY A 231 -12.53 -1.36 10.81
C GLY A 231 -13.53 -0.28 10.44
N MET A 232 -13.09 0.69 9.65
CA MET A 232 -13.95 1.69 9.03
C MET A 232 -13.61 1.81 7.55
N GLY A 233 -14.56 2.25 6.74
CA GLY A 233 -14.34 2.42 5.31
C GLY A 233 -15.35 3.39 4.68
N PRO A 234 -15.07 3.89 3.48
CA PRO A 234 -16.00 4.74 2.75
C PRO A 234 -17.23 3.93 2.32
N LEU A 235 -18.32 4.62 1.99
CA LEU A 235 -19.51 3.94 1.44
C LEU A 235 -19.18 3.20 0.14
N GLN A 236 -18.39 3.83 -0.72
CA GLN A 236 -17.89 3.25 -1.97
C GLN A 236 -16.37 3.29 -1.95
N SER A 237 -15.71 2.21 -2.36
CA SER A 237 -14.26 2.16 -2.38
C SER A 237 -13.67 3.30 -3.23
N LYS A 238 -12.48 3.75 -2.83
CA LYS A 238 -11.79 4.92 -3.40
C LYS A 238 -10.47 4.55 -4.07
N LEU A 239 -9.91 3.42 -3.66
CA LEU A 239 -8.64 2.87 -4.14
C LEU A 239 -8.88 1.48 -4.73
N VAL A 240 -8.18 1.17 -5.83
CA VAL A 240 -8.07 -0.18 -6.38
C VAL A 240 -6.60 -0.51 -6.61
N GLY A 241 -6.18 -1.75 -6.33
CA GLY A 241 -4.86 -2.26 -6.69
C GLY A 241 -4.84 -2.70 -8.15
N THR A 242 -3.72 -2.53 -8.84
CA THR A 242 -3.56 -2.94 -10.25
C THR A 242 -2.60 -4.11 -10.40
N THR A 243 -2.92 -5.03 -11.29
CA THR A 243 -2.23 -6.33 -11.35
C THR A 243 -1.27 -6.42 -12.54
N LEU A 244 -0.51 -5.34 -12.79
CA LEU A 244 0.35 -5.22 -13.97
C LEU A 244 1.55 -6.18 -13.92
N ASN A 245 2.24 -6.20 -12.79
CA ASN A 245 3.50 -6.87 -12.61
C ASN A 245 3.82 -7.11 -11.13
N ARG A 246 4.82 -7.95 -10.88
CA ARG A 246 5.29 -8.28 -9.54
C ARG A 246 6.80 -8.13 -9.45
N VAL A 247 7.26 -7.37 -8.45
CA VAL A 247 8.70 -7.15 -8.19
C VAL A 247 9.23 -7.98 -7.02
N SER A 248 8.36 -8.60 -6.23
CA SER A 248 8.74 -9.48 -5.13
C SER A 248 8.72 -10.95 -5.51
N VAL A 249 9.65 -11.70 -4.93
CA VAL A 249 9.71 -13.17 -4.99
C VAL A 249 9.06 -13.84 -3.77
N GLU A 250 8.66 -13.08 -2.75
CA GLU A 250 8.09 -13.61 -1.50
C GLU A 250 6.57 -13.93 -1.61
N THR A 251 5.89 -13.42 -2.65
CA THR A 251 4.47 -13.69 -2.90
C THR A 251 4.25 -14.14 -4.34
N PHE A 252 3.24 -14.98 -4.56
CA PHE A 252 2.88 -15.51 -5.89
C PHE A 252 1.56 -14.91 -6.41
N ASN A 253 1.36 -13.60 -6.21
CA ASN A 253 0.15 -12.94 -6.69
C ASN A 253 0.08 -13.01 -8.23
N PRO A 254 -1.08 -13.34 -8.81
CA PRO A 254 -1.32 -13.33 -10.25
C PRO A 254 -1.09 -11.94 -10.86
N THR A 255 -0.52 -11.85 -12.06
CA THR A 255 -0.34 -10.57 -12.77
C THR A 255 -0.36 -10.78 -14.28
N ILE A 256 -0.60 -9.73 -15.06
CA ILE A 256 -0.50 -9.76 -16.53
C ILE A 256 0.96 -9.70 -17.05
N ASN A 257 1.95 -9.70 -16.15
CA ASN A 257 3.38 -9.83 -16.45
C ASN A 257 3.95 -8.76 -17.39
N ILE A 258 3.47 -7.51 -17.32
CA ILE A 258 4.11 -6.39 -18.03
C ILE A 258 5.51 -6.18 -17.45
N SER A 259 6.54 -6.09 -18.30
CA SER A 259 7.92 -5.96 -17.84
C SER A 259 8.14 -4.66 -17.05
N VAL A 260 8.66 -4.80 -15.83
CA VAL A 260 9.03 -3.66 -14.98
C VAL A 260 10.20 -2.88 -15.60
N ASP A 261 11.12 -3.59 -16.26
CA ASP A 261 12.25 -2.98 -16.96
C ASP A 261 11.76 -2.16 -18.17
N GLU A 262 10.82 -2.70 -18.96
CA GLU A 262 10.22 -1.99 -20.10
C GLU A 262 9.48 -0.72 -19.65
N LEU A 263 8.69 -0.79 -18.58
CA LEU A 263 8.03 0.40 -18.02
C LEU A 263 9.04 1.44 -17.54
N ASN A 264 10.15 1.01 -16.93
CA ASN A 264 11.21 1.92 -16.50
C ASN A 264 11.92 2.57 -17.70
N GLU A 265 12.22 1.82 -18.76
CA GLU A 265 12.79 2.36 -20.00
C GLU A 265 11.87 3.41 -20.64
N LYS A 266 10.58 3.09 -20.78
CA LYS A 266 9.56 4.05 -21.27
C LYS A 266 9.46 5.29 -20.39
N PHE A 267 9.56 5.15 -19.06
CA PHE A 267 9.58 6.29 -18.15
C PHE A 267 10.82 7.15 -18.33
N ILE A 268 11.99 6.53 -18.50
CA ILE A 268 13.26 7.19 -18.83
C ILE A 268 13.18 7.88 -20.20
N GLU A 269 12.35 7.42 -21.12
CA GLU A 269 12.10 8.10 -22.39
C GLU A 269 11.11 9.27 -22.26
N GLY A 270 10.44 9.41 -21.11
CA GLY A 270 9.49 10.49 -20.84
C GLY A 270 8.02 10.12 -21.10
N TYR A 271 7.70 8.84 -21.25
CA TYR A 271 6.32 8.38 -21.29
C TYR A 271 5.70 8.34 -19.89
N THR A 272 4.38 8.46 -19.85
CA THR A 272 3.55 8.28 -18.64
C THR A 272 2.62 7.08 -18.83
N LEU A 273 2.26 6.43 -17.72
CA LEU A 273 1.32 5.31 -17.74
C LEU A 273 -0.11 5.80 -17.89
N HIS A 274 -0.91 5.06 -18.65
CA HIS A 274 -2.35 5.24 -18.74
C HIS A 274 -3.05 3.89 -18.62
N LEU A 275 -3.99 3.80 -17.69
CA LEU A 275 -4.76 2.59 -17.41
C LEU A 275 -6.23 2.80 -17.80
N GLY A 276 -6.76 1.88 -18.60
CA GLY A 276 -8.18 1.75 -18.86
C GLY A 276 -8.84 0.95 -17.74
N LEU A 277 -9.59 1.63 -16.87
CA LEU A 277 -10.35 1.02 -15.79
C LEU A 277 -11.84 1.05 -16.12
N PRO A 278 -12.62 0.00 -15.78
CA PRO A 278 -14.06 0.00 -15.99
C PRO A 278 -14.74 1.12 -15.20
N ASP A 279 -15.91 1.54 -15.67
CA ASP A 279 -16.72 2.57 -15.01
C ASP A 279 -17.20 2.13 -13.61
N HIS A 280 -17.40 0.82 -13.44
CA HIS A 280 -17.76 0.20 -12.17
C HIS A 280 -16.62 -0.69 -11.68
N ILE A 281 -16.22 -0.48 -10.42
CA ILE A 281 -15.19 -1.27 -9.74
C ILE A 281 -15.87 -1.96 -8.57
N ASP A 282 -15.90 -3.29 -8.61
CA ASP A 282 -16.48 -4.19 -7.60
C ASP A 282 -15.43 -5.12 -6.99
N VAL A 283 -14.18 -4.94 -7.37
CA VAL A 283 -13.03 -5.74 -6.91
C VAL A 283 -11.97 -4.84 -6.27
N VAL A 284 -11.19 -5.42 -5.37
CA VAL A 284 -10.07 -4.75 -4.70
C VAL A 284 -8.79 -4.69 -5.56
N ASN A 285 -8.65 -5.63 -6.49
CA ASN A 285 -7.53 -5.77 -7.41
C ASN A 285 -8.07 -5.95 -8.82
N ILE A 286 -7.52 -5.17 -9.76
CA ILE A 286 -8.05 -5.09 -11.11
C ILE A 286 -6.97 -5.31 -12.17
N VAL A 287 -7.32 -6.12 -13.16
CA VAL A 287 -6.66 -6.18 -14.47
C VAL A 287 -7.25 -5.06 -15.32
N PRO A 288 -6.49 -4.00 -15.65
CA PRO A 288 -7.00 -2.93 -16.50
C PRO A 288 -7.40 -3.49 -17.88
N PHE A 289 -8.47 -2.97 -18.47
CA PHE A 289 -8.90 -3.42 -19.80
C PHE A 289 -7.92 -2.98 -20.89
N GLU A 290 -7.16 -1.92 -20.61
CA GLU A 290 -6.11 -1.38 -21.47
C GLU A 290 -4.95 -0.88 -20.60
N VAL A 291 -3.72 -1.17 -21.00
CA VAL A 291 -2.51 -0.55 -20.44
C VAL A 291 -1.75 0.07 -21.59
N SER A 292 -1.50 1.37 -21.50
CA SER A 292 -0.76 2.12 -22.52
C SER A 292 0.20 3.09 -21.89
N VAL A 293 1.21 3.49 -22.67
CA VAL A 293 2.12 4.56 -22.30
C VAL A 293 1.99 5.71 -23.29
N VAL A 294 1.99 6.94 -22.77
CA VAL A 294 1.70 8.15 -23.55
C VAL A 294 2.85 9.14 -23.42
N LYS A 295 3.26 9.71 -24.55
CA LYS A 295 4.22 10.82 -24.62
C LYS A 295 3.80 11.76 -25.75
N GLU A 296 3.43 12.99 -25.39
CA GLU A 296 2.91 13.98 -26.35
C GLU A 296 1.72 13.37 -27.13
N ASP A 297 1.78 13.32 -28.47
CA ASP A 297 0.73 12.74 -29.32
C ASP A 297 0.92 11.24 -29.59
N LYS A 298 1.94 10.59 -29.00
CA LYS A 298 2.22 9.16 -29.17
C LYS A 298 1.61 8.36 -28.03
N LYS A 299 0.73 7.42 -28.37
CA LYS A 299 0.20 6.39 -27.48
C LYS A 299 0.70 5.02 -27.95
N GLU A 300 1.31 4.28 -27.04
CA GLU A 300 1.74 2.90 -27.28
C GLU A 300 0.92 1.95 -26.39
N LEU A 301 0.23 1.01 -27.02
CA LEU A 301 -0.56 -0.01 -26.33
C LEU A 301 0.39 -1.13 -25.86
N LEU A 302 0.45 -1.37 -24.55
CA LEU A 302 1.25 -2.44 -23.96
C LEU A 302 0.41 -3.69 -23.68
N TYR A 303 -0.87 -3.51 -23.37
CA TYR A 303 -1.78 -4.61 -23.07
C TYR A 303 -3.23 -4.23 -23.37
N SER A 304 -4.02 -5.20 -23.83
CA SER A 304 -5.47 -5.13 -23.93
C SER A 304 -6.03 -6.42 -23.33
N LEU A 305 -7.14 -6.31 -22.57
CA LEU A 305 -7.72 -7.45 -21.89
C LEU A 305 -8.03 -8.60 -22.84
N ASP A 306 -7.42 -9.74 -22.55
CA ASP A 306 -7.57 -11.00 -23.25
C ASP A 306 -8.11 -12.08 -22.29
N ASP A 307 -8.25 -13.31 -22.78
CA ASP A 307 -8.79 -14.40 -21.97
C ASP A 307 -7.86 -14.80 -20.82
N ASP A 308 -6.55 -14.58 -20.94
CA ASP A 308 -5.59 -14.83 -19.86
C ASP A 308 -5.69 -13.74 -18.78
N GLY A 309 -5.89 -12.47 -19.17
CA GLY A 309 -6.23 -11.40 -18.23
C GLY A 309 -7.53 -11.65 -17.48
N LYS A 310 -8.57 -12.17 -18.14
CA LYS A 310 -9.81 -12.58 -17.46
C LYS A 310 -9.56 -13.70 -16.46
N LYS A 311 -8.72 -14.69 -16.80
CA LYS A 311 -8.33 -15.75 -15.84
C LYS A 311 -7.57 -15.16 -14.65
N ILE A 312 -6.68 -14.21 -14.88
CA ILE A 312 -5.95 -13.51 -13.81
C ILE A 312 -6.94 -12.73 -12.92
N GLN A 313 -7.86 -11.97 -13.51
CA GLN A 313 -8.89 -11.25 -12.77
C GLN A 313 -9.71 -12.19 -11.87
N ASN A 314 -10.12 -13.34 -12.42
CA ASN A 314 -10.92 -14.35 -11.70
C ASN A 314 -10.09 -15.21 -10.74
N SER A 315 -8.75 -15.12 -10.77
CA SER A 315 -7.88 -15.89 -9.89
C SER A 315 -7.67 -15.23 -8.52
N TYR A 316 -8.03 -13.95 -8.40
CA TYR A 316 -8.24 -13.34 -7.09
C TYR A 316 -9.51 -13.94 -6.51
N GLY A 317 -9.41 -14.58 -5.34
CA GLY A 317 -10.58 -15.14 -4.65
C GLY A 317 -11.61 -14.07 -4.34
N ILE A 318 -12.84 -14.49 -4.02
CA ILE A 318 -13.85 -13.61 -3.42
C ILE A 318 -13.21 -12.92 -2.21
N GLU A 319 -13.37 -11.61 -2.11
CA GLU A 319 -12.73 -10.78 -1.09
C GLU A 319 -11.19 -10.84 -1.09
N GLY A 320 -10.58 -11.04 -2.27
CA GLY A 320 -9.13 -11.00 -2.53
C GLY A 320 -8.28 -11.88 -1.62
N THR A 321 -8.90 -12.92 -1.06
CA THR A 321 -8.23 -13.92 -0.25
C THR A 321 -7.33 -14.75 -1.14
N LYS A 322 -6.08 -14.95 -0.69
CA LYS A 322 -5.27 -16.03 -1.22
C LYS A 322 -6.03 -17.31 -0.86
N ASN A 323 -6.40 -18.12 -1.85
CA ASN A 323 -6.70 -19.52 -1.57
C ASN A 323 -5.45 -20.08 -0.87
N GLU A 324 -5.55 -20.30 0.44
CA GLU A 324 -4.49 -21.04 1.14
C GLU A 324 -4.44 -22.44 0.51
N PRO A 325 -3.25 -22.97 0.18
CA PRO A 325 -3.12 -24.33 -0.33
C PRO A 325 -3.50 -25.40 0.70
#